data_AF-A0A0P7HHX7-F1
#
_entry.id   AF-A0A0P7HHX7-F1
#
_cell.length_a   1.000
_cell.length_b   1.000
_cell.length_c   1.000
_cell.angle_alpha   90.00
_cell.angle_beta   90.00
_cell.angle_gamma   90.00
#
_symmetry.space_group_name_H-M   'P 1'
#
loop_
_entity.id
_entity.type
_entity.pdbx_description
1 polymer ?
#
loop_
_entity_poly.entity_id
_entity_poly.type
_entity_poly.pdbx_seq_one_letter_code
_entity_poly.pdbx_strand_id
1 'polypeptide(L)'
;MPARDRLSSWNRFLRNRFRIGVKRSGASIYPALQMTICAVGAYAFAEYVLGHEGPLFAATAALISLGFSREPRTRRVLEVGIGCTLGITIGELLLQVLGNGLWQAAIVLFSSLMLARFLDRGVIFTTQLGLQSLLVVLLPAPEGGVFTRSMDAIVGGVFALIVTMLAPRDPRREPKSNIRELLSELSAVLRQVADALVRSDSTLAWHALVRARSTQPQLDLLARSIRDAREIARISPAYRRHLAELGDLRGSVGYLDLAIRSSRVFARRTTSVINHASLSDTAVDKVSEVINDTADAVDILARALGGGESQPTRERHLRQARSELAAVGARLHPASLDVHDLYGDALVMLFRPLVVDLLEATGLSHEEAVSYLSEV
;
A
#
# COMPACT_ATOMS: atom_id res chain seq x y z
N MET A 1 -38.92 -0.53 29.55
CA MET A 1 -37.55 -1.04 29.28
C MET A 1 -36.65 -0.68 30.48
N PRO A 2 -36.25 -1.65 31.32
CA PRO A 2 -35.71 -1.36 32.64
C PRO A 2 -34.21 -1.03 32.58
N ALA A 3 -33.76 -0.16 33.48
CA ALA A 3 -32.42 0.43 33.52
C ALA A 3 -31.22 -0.56 33.57
N ARG A 4 -31.47 -1.84 33.87
CA ARG A 4 -30.43 -2.90 33.91
C ARG A 4 -29.82 -3.21 32.53
N ASP A 5 -30.59 -3.07 31.45
CA ASP A 5 -30.07 -3.32 30.09
C ASP A 5 -29.14 -2.21 29.57
N ARG A 6 -29.25 -0.98 30.08
CA ARG A 6 -28.36 0.12 29.72
C ARG A 6 -26.97 -0.01 30.35
N LEU A 7 -26.89 -0.52 31.58
CA LEU A 7 -25.61 -0.70 32.27
C LEU A 7 -24.79 -1.85 31.66
N SER A 8 -25.46 -2.92 31.23
CA SER A 8 -24.80 -4.07 30.57
C SER A 8 -24.31 -3.75 29.15
N SER A 9 -24.98 -2.84 28.44
CA SER A 9 -24.55 -2.36 27.12
C SER A 9 -23.38 -1.37 27.23
N TRP A 10 -23.39 -0.48 28.22
CA TRP A 10 -22.29 0.44 28.51
C TRP A 10 -20.99 -0.27 28.92
N ASN A 11 -21.08 -1.28 29.80
CA ASN A 11 -19.90 -2.07 30.18
C ASN A 11 -19.33 -2.87 29.01
N ARG A 12 -20.19 -3.39 28.12
CA ARG A 12 -19.74 -4.07 26.89
C ARG A 12 -19.08 -3.09 25.90
N PHE A 13 -19.62 -1.88 25.76
CA PHE A 13 -19.05 -0.82 24.93
C PHE A 13 -17.68 -0.37 25.45
N LEU A 14 -17.55 -0.08 26.76
CA LEU A 14 -16.29 0.30 27.40
C LEU A 14 -15.25 -0.82 27.31
N ARG A 15 -15.64 -2.08 27.57
CA ARG A 15 -14.74 -3.23 27.46
C ARG A 15 -14.27 -3.48 26.03
N ASN A 16 -15.16 -3.32 25.04
CA ASN A 16 -14.77 -3.40 23.63
C ASN A 16 -13.84 -2.24 23.23
N ARG A 17 -14.12 -1.01 23.66
CA ARG A 17 -13.28 0.16 23.38
C ARG A 17 -11.91 0.04 24.05
N PHE A 18 -11.85 -0.48 25.27
CA PHE A 18 -10.61 -0.78 25.98
C PHE A 18 -9.83 -1.90 25.30
N ARG A 19 -10.49 -3.01 24.90
CA ARG A 19 -9.84 -4.11 24.18
C ARG A 19 -9.31 -3.69 22.81
N ILE A 20 -10.06 -2.85 22.08
CA ILE A 20 -9.62 -2.24 20.82
C ILE A 20 -8.44 -1.29 21.08
N GLY A 21 -8.50 -0.50 22.15
CA GLY A 21 -7.42 0.38 22.60
C GLY A 21 -6.14 -0.38 22.93
N VAL A 22 -6.23 -1.47 23.70
CA VAL A 22 -5.09 -2.31 24.09
C VAL A 22 -4.49 -3.02 22.87
N LYS A 23 -5.31 -3.59 21.98
CA LYS A 23 -4.81 -4.16 20.72
C LYS A 23 -4.12 -3.11 19.85
N ARG A 24 -4.65 -1.88 19.80
CA ARG A 24 -4.04 -0.75 19.06
C ARG A 24 -2.73 -0.31 19.70
N SER A 25 -2.66 -0.21 21.03
CA SER A 25 -1.45 0.17 21.76
C SER A 25 -0.35 -0.88 21.62
N GLY A 26 -0.68 -2.17 21.69
CA GLY A 26 0.28 -3.26 21.49
C GLY A 26 0.97 -3.21 20.12
N ALA A 27 0.21 -2.91 19.05
CA ALA A 27 0.75 -2.73 17.70
C ALA A 27 1.59 -1.45 17.53
N SER A 28 1.51 -0.50 18.48
CA SER A 28 2.20 0.80 18.43
C SER A 28 3.44 0.89 19.34
N ILE A 29 3.77 -0.16 20.09
CA ILE A 29 4.92 -0.16 21.02
C ILE A 29 6.22 0.10 20.27
N TYR A 30 6.45 -0.60 19.16
CA TYR A 30 7.69 -0.46 18.39
C TYR A 30 7.83 0.95 17.75
N PRO A 31 6.82 1.50 17.04
CA PRO A 31 6.87 2.89 16.58
C PRO A 31 7.06 3.90 17.71
N ALA A 32 6.38 3.72 18.85
CA ALA A 32 6.50 4.62 19.99
C ALA A 32 7.93 4.60 20.58
N LEU A 33 8.52 3.41 20.75
CA LEU A 33 9.89 3.27 21.23
C LEU A 33 10.88 3.92 20.25
N GLN A 34 10.70 3.71 18.95
CA GLN A 34 11.52 4.31 17.90
C GLN A 34 11.44 5.85 17.93
N MET A 35 10.23 6.40 18.08
CA MET A 35 10.00 7.84 18.21
C MET A 35 10.66 8.41 19.47
N THR A 36 10.54 7.72 20.60
CA THR A 36 11.16 8.13 21.87
C THR A 36 12.68 8.14 21.75
N ILE A 37 13.29 7.06 21.23
CA ILE A 37 14.75 6.99 21.04
C ILE A 37 15.21 8.10 20.09
N CYS A 38 14.47 8.35 19.01
CA CYS A 38 14.81 9.42 18.06
C CYS A 38 14.75 10.81 18.69
N ALA A 39 13.67 11.13 19.41
CA ALA A 39 13.46 12.45 20.00
C ALA A 39 14.45 12.72 21.16
N VAL A 40 14.63 11.74 22.05
CA VAL A 40 15.59 11.84 23.16
C VAL A 40 17.02 11.86 22.63
N GLY A 41 17.34 11.08 21.60
CA GLY A 41 18.64 11.08 20.96
C GLY A 41 18.99 12.41 20.31
N ALA A 42 18.03 13.02 19.59
CA ALA A 42 18.22 14.34 18.99
C ALA A 42 18.44 15.43 20.05
N TYR A 43 17.64 15.40 21.12
CA TYR A 43 17.78 16.30 22.26
C TYR A 43 19.17 16.16 22.91
N ALA A 44 19.54 14.93 23.28
CA ALA A 44 20.81 14.64 23.93
C ALA A 44 22.01 15.02 23.04
N PHE A 45 21.90 14.84 21.72
CA PHE A 45 22.95 15.26 20.80
C PHE A 45 23.10 16.80 20.78
N ALA A 46 21.99 17.53 20.66
CA ALA A 46 22.04 18.99 20.69
C ALA A 46 22.56 19.54 22.04
N GLU A 47 22.19 18.91 23.15
CA GLU A 47 22.62 19.34 24.48
C GLU A 47 24.09 18.98 24.75
N TYR A 48 24.47 17.71 24.60
CA TYR A 48 25.81 17.25 25.02
C TYR A 48 26.90 17.43 23.95
N VAL A 49 26.54 17.45 22.66
CA VAL A 49 27.53 17.58 21.57
C VAL A 49 27.61 19.00 21.05
N LEU A 50 26.48 19.70 20.90
CA LEU A 50 26.45 21.09 20.43
C LEU A 50 26.48 22.11 21.57
N GLY A 51 26.24 21.68 22.82
CA GLY A 51 26.26 22.56 23.99
C GLY A 51 25.05 23.48 24.10
N HIS A 52 23.93 23.14 23.46
CA HIS A 52 22.72 23.98 23.51
C HIS A 52 21.95 23.76 24.82
N GLU A 53 21.48 24.84 25.45
CA GLU A 53 20.67 24.76 26.65
C GLU A 53 19.19 24.53 26.31
N GLY A 54 18.64 23.40 26.77
CA GLY A 54 17.23 23.04 26.60
C GLY A 54 16.75 22.92 25.13
N PRO A 55 17.35 22.07 24.27
CA PRO A 55 17.07 21.95 22.84
C PRO A 55 15.72 21.28 22.51
N LEU A 56 14.62 21.88 22.96
CA LEU A 56 13.24 21.44 22.75
C LEU A 56 12.89 21.28 21.27
N PHE A 57 13.45 22.13 20.40
CA PHE A 57 13.18 22.09 18.97
C PHE A 57 13.81 20.87 18.30
N ALA A 58 14.93 20.34 18.80
CA ALA A 58 15.52 19.10 18.30
C ALA A 58 14.63 17.91 18.63
N ALA A 59 14.14 17.83 19.87
CA ALA A 59 13.24 16.77 20.31
C ALA A 59 11.90 16.80 19.54
N THR A 60 11.27 17.99 19.48
CA THR A 60 9.96 18.15 18.85
C THR A 60 10.03 17.99 17.34
N ALA A 61 11.04 18.55 16.65
CA ALA A 61 11.23 18.36 15.22
C ALA A 61 11.47 16.87 14.90
N ALA A 62 12.28 16.15 15.68
CA ALA A 62 12.46 14.71 15.50
C ALA A 62 11.15 13.93 15.67
N LEU A 63 10.41 14.21 16.75
CA LEU A 63 9.16 13.53 17.08
C LEU A 63 8.08 13.77 16.01
N ILE A 64 7.94 15.01 15.55
CA ILE A 64 6.94 15.43 14.58
C ILE A 64 7.30 14.90 13.19
N SER A 65 8.59 14.97 12.81
CA SER A 65 9.07 14.48 11.52
C SER A 65 8.90 12.97 11.38
N LEU A 66 9.17 12.20 12.44
CA LEU A 66 8.87 10.76 12.45
C LEU A 66 7.35 10.51 12.48
N GLY A 67 6.64 11.20 13.37
CA GLY A 67 5.19 11.16 13.54
C GLY A 67 4.62 9.79 13.94
N PHE A 68 3.37 9.78 14.43
CA PHE A 68 2.62 8.55 14.71
C PHE A 68 1.98 7.98 13.43
N SER A 69 2.79 7.76 12.40
CA SER A 69 2.34 7.02 11.22
C SER A 69 2.95 5.62 11.24
N ARG A 70 2.17 4.62 10.82
CA ARG A 70 2.69 3.24 10.69
C ARG A 70 3.91 3.20 9.76
N GLU A 71 4.01 4.15 8.83
CA GLU A 71 5.12 4.32 7.91
C GLU A 71 5.49 5.81 7.77
N PRO A 72 6.45 6.35 8.55
CA PRO A 72 7.15 7.56 8.16
C PRO A 72 7.84 7.32 6.82
N ARG A 73 7.23 7.82 5.75
CA ARG A 73 7.85 7.87 4.42
C ARG A 73 8.99 8.88 4.49
N THR A 74 10.17 8.55 3.97
CA THR A 74 11.33 9.46 3.95
C THR A 74 10.97 10.84 3.39
N ARG A 75 10.17 10.87 2.32
CA ARG A 75 9.62 12.11 1.75
C ARG A 75 8.81 12.92 2.76
N ARG A 76 7.95 12.26 3.55
CA ARG A 76 7.16 12.92 4.60
C ARG A 76 8.04 13.42 5.74
N VAL A 77 9.03 12.63 6.16
CA VAL A 77 10.01 13.04 7.18
C VAL A 77 10.77 14.29 6.72
N LEU A 78 11.19 14.33 5.45
CA LEU A 78 11.82 15.51 4.82
C LEU A 78 10.86 16.70 4.76
N GLU A 79 9.67 16.53 4.21
CA GLU A 79 8.67 17.59 4.07
C GLU A 79 8.31 18.22 5.41
N VAL A 80 8.10 17.38 6.43
CA VAL A 80 7.79 17.82 7.79
C VAL A 80 9.01 18.43 8.47
N GLY A 81 10.20 17.84 8.32
CA GLY A 81 11.43 18.40 8.89
C GLY A 81 11.79 19.76 8.31
N ILE A 82 11.61 19.94 6.99
CA ILE A 82 11.76 21.23 6.30
C ILE A 82 10.70 22.22 6.79
N GLY A 83 9.44 21.79 6.92
CA GLY A 83 8.36 22.63 7.44
C GLY A 83 8.61 23.08 8.87
N CYS A 84 9.12 22.20 9.74
CA CYS A 84 9.51 22.56 11.10
C CYS A 84 10.66 23.56 11.11
N THR A 85 11.72 23.30 10.35
CA THR A 85 12.89 24.20 10.29
C THR A 85 12.48 25.58 9.75
N LEU A 86 11.73 25.63 8.65
CA LEU A 86 11.23 26.88 8.07
C LEU A 86 10.33 27.65 9.04
N GLY A 87 9.40 26.98 9.73
CA GLY A 87 8.54 27.64 10.71
C GLY A 87 9.35 28.29 11.84
N ILE A 88 10.36 27.59 12.33
CA ILE A 88 11.23 28.11 13.39
C ILE A 88 12.03 29.31 12.87
N THR A 89 12.67 29.18 11.71
CA THR A 89 13.46 30.27 11.10
C THR A 89 12.60 31.50 10.79
N ILE A 90 11.39 31.32 10.25
CA ILE A 90 10.46 32.42 9.97
C ILE A 90 10.00 33.08 11.28
N GLY A 91 9.70 32.29 12.30
CA GLY A 91 9.36 32.79 13.64
C GLY A 91 10.48 33.64 14.23
N GLU A 92 11.73 33.17 14.15
CA GLU A 92 12.92 33.87 14.63
C GLU A 92 13.15 35.19 13.89
N LEU A 93 13.07 35.18 12.55
CA LEU A 93 13.22 36.38 11.72
C LEU A 93 12.14 37.43 12.01
N LEU A 94 10.88 37.00 12.11
CA LEU A 94 9.78 37.92 12.37
C LEU A 94 9.87 38.51 13.79
N LEU A 95 10.29 37.72 14.79
CA LEU A 95 10.52 38.22 16.15
C LEU A 95 11.66 39.23 16.21
N GLN A 96 12.76 39.01 15.47
CA GLN A 96 13.85 39.99 15.39
C GLN A 96 13.38 41.34 14.85
N VAL A 97 12.47 41.33 13.87
CA VAL A 97 11.96 42.56 13.22
C VAL A 97 10.87 43.24 14.04
N LEU A 98 9.92 42.48 14.60
CA LEU A 98 8.73 43.01 15.28
C LEU A 98 8.95 43.22 16.80
N GLY A 99 9.90 42.53 17.41
CA GLY A 99 10.13 42.51 18.84
C GLY A 99 9.16 41.63 19.62
N ASN A 100 9.18 41.75 20.94
CA ASN A 100 8.39 40.91 21.86
C ASN A 100 7.05 41.55 22.22
N GLY A 101 5.97 40.75 22.19
CA GLY A 101 4.65 41.11 22.72
C GLY A 101 3.49 40.34 22.08
N LEU A 102 2.30 40.43 22.70
CA LEU A 102 1.13 39.63 22.31
C LEU A 102 0.59 39.99 20.93
N TRP A 103 0.61 41.28 20.55
CA TRP A 103 0.13 41.69 19.23
C TRP A 103 1.14 41.33 18.13
N GLN A 104 2.44 41.38 18.42
CA GLN A 104 3.48 40.87 17.53
C GLN A 104 3.29 39.37 17.31
N ALA A 105 3.02 38.61 18.38
CA ALA A 105 2.76 37.18 18.30
C ALA A 105 1.58 36.85 17.37
N ALA A 106 0.51 37.62 17.44
CA ALA A 106 -0.64 37.46 16.55
C ALA A 106 -0.26 37.67 15.08
N ILE A 107 0.56 38.68 14.77
CA ILE A 107 1.05 38.95 13.42
C ILE A 107 1.97 37.85 12.93
N VAL A 108 2.95 37.43 13.75
CA VAL A 108 3.88 36.36 13.40
C VAL A 108 3.13 35.06 13.08
N LEU A 109 2.17 34.70 13.93
CA LEU A 109 1.35 33.50 13.73
C LEU A 109 0.51 33.60 12.46
N PHE A 110 -0.19 34.72 12.26
CA PHE A 110 -1.03 34.92 11.08
C PHE A 110 -0.20 34.87 9.78
N SER A 111 0.92 35.59 9.72
CA SER A 111 1.80 35.61 8.57
C SER A 111 2.42 34.23 8.29
N SER A 112 2.82 33.50 9.34
CA SER A 112 3.33 32.13 9.20
C SER A 112 2.28 31.19 8.60
N LEU A 113 1.03 31.25 9.08
CA LEU A 113 -0.06 30.43 8.55
C LEU A 113 -0.41 30.77 7.10
N MET A 114 -0.44 32.06 6.74
CA MET A 114 -0.67 32.50 5.37
C MET A 114 0.45 32.05 4.43
N LEU A 115 1.71 32.21 4.86
CA LEU A 115 2.87 31.78 4.09
C LEU A 115 2.90 30.25 3.92
N ALA A 116 2.58 29.49 4.97
CA ALA A 116 2.52 28.03 4.88
C ALA A 116 1.45 27.57 3.88
N ARG A 117 0.27 28.19 3.90
CA ARG A 117 -0.83 27.88 2.97
C ARG A 117 -0.54 28.34 1.54
N PHE A 118 0.32 29.34 1.37
CA PHE A 118 0.83 29.77 0.07
C PHE A 118 1.83 28.76 -0.51
N LEU A 119 2.72 28.21 0.32
CA LEU A 119 3.76 27.26 -0.09
C LEU A 119 3.22 25.85 -0.32
N ASP A 120 2.28 25.38 0.49
CA ASP A 120 1.75 24.02 0.42
C ASP A 120 0.24 23.97 0.69
N ARG A 121 -0.47 23.07 -0.02
CA ARG A 121 -1.93 22.87 0.16
C ARG A 121 -2.25 21.92 1.33
N GLY A 122 -1.24 21.27 1.90
CA GLY A 122 -1.34 20.27 2.95
C GLY A 122 -1.60 20.87 4.32
N VAL A 123 -2.62 20.30 4.99
CA VAL A 123 -3.01 20.69 6.35
C VAL A 123 -1.87 20.45 7.35
N ILE A 124 -1.11 19.37 7.17
CA ILE A 124 -0.01 19.01 8.08
C ILE A 124 1.11 20.03 8.01
N PHE A 125 1.58 20.37 6.81
CA PHE A 125 2.64 21.37 6.61
C PHE A 125 2.25 22.72 7.23
N THR A 126 1.02 23.18 6.94
CA THR A 126 0.47 24.43 7.47
C THR A 126 0.43 24.43 9.01
N THR A 127 -0.04 23.32 9.61
CA THR A 127 -0.18 23.21 11.05
C THR A 127 1.17 23.16 11.75
N GLN A 128 2.16 22.46 11.17
CA GLN A 128 3.50 22.39 11.77
C GLN A 128 4.25 23.70 11.65
N LEU A 129 4.18 24.36 10.51
CA LEU A 129 4.82 25.66 10.33
C LEU A 129 4.25 26.69 11.33
N GLY A 130 2.93 26.76 11.47
CA GLY A 130 2.28 27.65 12.43
C GLY A 130 2.57 27.31 13.90
N LEU A 131 2.52 26.03 14.27
CA LEU A 131 2.80 25.58 15.64
C LEU A 131 4.24 25.91 16.04
N GLN A 132 5.19 25.70 15.13
CA GLN A 132 6.60 25.95 15.41
C GLN A 132 6.89 27.45 15.53
N SER A 133 6.36 28.29 14.63
CA SER A 133 6.44 29.74 14.77
C SER A 133 5.87 30.22 16.10
N LEU A 134 4.73 29.65 16.53
CA LEU A 134 4.10 29.98 17.80
C LEU A 134 4.99 29.64 19.01
N LEU A 135 5.61 28.47 19.00
CA LEU A 135 6.53 28.05 20.07
C LEU A 135 7.73 29.00 20.17
N VAL A 136 8.29 29.44 19.04
CA VAL A 136 9.41 30.38 19.02
C VAL A 136 9.01 31.71 19.67
N VAL A 137 7.81 32.21 19.40
CA VAL A 137 7.31 33.48 19.95
C VAL A 137 7.03 33.41 21.45
N LEU A 138 6.51 32.28 21.94
CA LEU A 138 6.13 32.13 23.34
C LEU A 138 7.31 31.78 24.25
N LEU A 139 8.37 31.19 23.71
CA LEU A 139 9.53 30.76 24.51
C LEU A 139 10.59 31.86 24.60
N PRO A 140 11.23 32.05 25.77
CA PRO A 140 12.31 33.02 25.96
C PRO A 140 13.53 32.67 25.09
N ALA A 141 14.17 33.69 24.52
CA ALA A 141 15.30 33.51 23.62
C ALA A 141 16.46 32.79 24.33
N PRO A 142 17.06 31.75 23.70
CA PRO A 142 18.19 31.04 24.27
C PRO A 142 19.45 31.89 24.25
N GLU A 143 20.37 31.66 25.19
CA GLU A 143 21.62 32.42 25.29
C GLU A 143 22.58 32.18 24.12
N GLY A 144 22.43 31.06 23.39
CA GLY A 144 23.30 30.63 22.29
C GLY A 144 23.13 31.35 20.95
N GLY A 145 22.27 32.38 20.86
CA GLY A 145 22.03 33.17 19.66
C GLY A 145 20.71 32.88 18.94
N VAL A 146 20.42 33.66 17.90
CA VAL A 146 19.07 33.70 17.28
C VAL A 146 18.81 32.59 16.26
N PHE A 147 19.79 31.73 15.98
CA PHE A 147 19.61 30.59 15.07
C PHE A 147 19.82 29.24 15.75
N THR A 148 20.00 29.22 17.08
CA THR A 148 20.19 27.99 17.85
C THR A 148 18.98 27.07 17.71
N ARG A 149 17.76 27.61 17.74
CA ARG A 149 16.52 26.81 17.62
C ARG A 149 16.34 26.29 16.19
N SER A 150 16.68 27.09 15.18
CA SER A 150 16.70 26.63 13.79
C SER A 150 17.70 25.48 13.60
N MET A 151 18.89 25.57 14.20
CA MET A 151 19.89 24.50 14.15
C MET A 151 19.43 23.23 14.88
N ASP A 152 18.78 23.37 16.03
CA ASP A 152 18.13 22.27 16.74
C ASP A 152 17.09 21.55 15.87
N ALA A 153 16.26 22.31 15.15
CA ALA A 153 15.27 21.73 14.25
C ALA A 153 15.91 20.87 13.16
N ILE A 154 17.03 21.33 12.60
CA ILE A 154 17.80 20.58 11.60
C ILE A 154 18.34 19.29 12.20
N VAL A 155 18.92 19.35 13.41
CA VAL A 155 19.39 18.16 14.15
C VAL A 155 18.25 17.16 14.34
N GLY A 156 17.08 17.62 14.79
CA GLY A 156 15.90 16.78 14.95
C GLY A 156 15.44 16.12 13.64
N GLY A 157 15.41 16.88 12.55
CA GLY A 157 15.10 16.37 11.21
C GLY A 157 16.11 15.33 10.72
N VAL A 158 17.41 15.56 10.93
CA VAL A 158 18.48 14.63 10.56
C VAL A 158 18.39 13.34 11.37
N PHE A 159 18.16 13.41 12.68
CA PHE A 159 17.94 12.22 13.52
C PHE A 159 16.72 11.43 13.06
N ALA A 160 15.62 12.11 12.74
CA ALA A 160 14.42 11.46 12.21
C ALA A 160 14.71 10.75 10.87
N LEU A 161 15.52 11.34 10.00
CA LEU A 161 15.96 10.71 8.76
C LEU A 161 16.85 9.50 9.01
N ILE A 162 17.86 9.61 9.88
CA ILE A 162 18.76 8.51 10.24
C ILE A 162 17.95 7.34 10.81
N VAL A 163 17.08 7.60 11.79
CA VAL A 163 16.23 6.58 12.41
C VAL A 163 15.27 5.97 11.40
N THR A 164 14.74 6.75 10.46
CA THR A 164 13.89 6.24 9.37
C THR A 164 14.69 5.37 8.38
N MET A 165 15.94 5.73 8.08
CA MET A 165 16.81 4.97 7.18
C MET A 165 17.34 3.67 7.82
N LEU A 166 17.64 3.70 9.11
CA LEU A 166 18.09 2.54 9.89
C LEU A 166 16.94 1.61 10.30
N ALA A 167 15.70 2.08 10.22
CA ALA A 167 14.53 1.26 10.54
C ALA A 167 14.52 0.03 9.62
N PRO A 168 14.55 -1.21 10.17
CA PRO A 168 14.44 -2.42 9.39
C PRO A 168 13.01 -2.56 8.85
N ARG A 169 12.71 -1.85 7.76
CA ARG A 169 11.44 -1.89 7.06
C ARG A 169 11.66 -2.41 5.66
N ASP A 170 11.32 -3.67 5.46
CA ASP A 170 11.32 -4.26 4.13
C ASP A 170 10.28 -3.54 3.25
N PRO A 171 10.70 -2.71 2.27
CA PRO A 171 9.78 -1.94 1.43
C PRO A 171 8.91 -2.86 0.54
N ARG A 172 9.21 -4.16 0.49
CA ARG A 172 8.46 -5.15 -0.29
C ARG A 172 7.19 -5.62 0.42
N ARG A 173 7.06 -5.46 1.74
CA ARG A 173 5.96 -6.06 2.51
C ARG A 173 4.57 -5.62 2.06
N GLU A 174 4.36 -4.31 1.95
CA GLU A 174 3.07 -3.75 1.53
C GLU A 174 2.72 -4.13 0.08
N PRO A 175 3.60 -3.95 -0.93
CA PRO A 175 3.34 -4.45 -2.29
C PRO A 175 3.00 -5.93 -2.35
N LYS A 176 3.73 -6.78 -1.61
CA LYS A 176 3.51 -8.22 -1.60
C LYS A 176 2.16 -8.60 -0.95
N SER A 177 1.78 -7.94 0.14
CA SER A 177 0.44 -8.11 0.73
C SER A 177 -0.66 -7.73 -0.25
N ASN A 178 -0.53 -6.57 -0.92
CA ASN A 178 -1.51 -6.08 -1.88
C ASN A 178 -1.65 -7.03 -3.08
N ILE A 179 -0.56 -7.64 -3.55
CA ILE A 179 -0.61 -8.66 -4.62
C ILE A 179 -1.37 -9.90 -4.16
N ARG A 180 -1.08 -10.37 -2.95
CA ARG A 180 -1.75 -11.55 -2.39
C ARG A 180 -3.26 -11.33 -2.29
N GLU A 181 -3.67 -10.17 -1.80
CA GLU A 181 -5.08 -9.78 -1.70
C GLU A 181 -5.74 -9.72 -3.08
N LEU A 182 -5.07 -9.08 -4.05
CA LEU A 182 -5.57 -8.96 -5.42
C LEU A 182 -5.74 -10.31 -6.12
N LEU A 183 -4.74 -11.18 -6.03
CA LEU A 183 -4.79 -12.51 -6.63
C LEU A 183 -5.81 -13.41 -5.95
N SER A 184 -5.99 -13.30 -4.63
CA SER A 184 -7.06 -14.00 -3.92
C SER A 184 -8.45 -13.53 -4.35
N GLU A 185 -8.62 -12.26 -4.70
CA GLU A 185 -9.89 -11.78 -5.28
C GLU A 185 -10.08 -12.28 -6.71
N LEU A 186 -9.01 -12.35 -7.52
CA LEU A 186 -9.07 -12.93 -8.86
C LEU A 186 -9.45 -14.42 -8.83
N SER A 187 -8.84 -15.23 -7.97
CA SER A 187 -9.19 -16.65 -7.84
C SER A 187 -10.66 -16.82 -7.39
N ALA A 188 -11.12 -15.98 -6.46
CA ALA A 188 -12.52 -15.99 -6.04
C ALA A 188 -13.50 -15.60 -7.16
N VAL A 189 -13.14 -14.63 -8.01
CA VAL A 189 -13.92 -14.28 -9.21
C VAL A 189 -13.99 -15.46 -10.16
N LEU A 190 -12.87 -16.11 -10.47
CA LEU A 190 -12.84 -17.27 -11.37
C LEU A 190 -13.72 -18.41 -10.85
N ARG A 191 -13.59 -18.79 -9.57
CA ARG A 191 -14.46 -19.81 -8.95
C ARG A 191 -15.94 -19.45 -9.02
N GLN A 192 -16.29 -18.18 -8.83
CA GLN A 192 -17.67 -17.73 -8.93
C GLN A 192 -18.22 -17.78 -10.36
N VAL A 193 -17.37 -17.56 -11.37
CA VAL A 193 -17.75 -17.76 -12.78
C VAL A 193 -17.95 -19.25 -13.10
N ALA A 194 -17.09 -20.13 -12.59
CA ALA A 194 -17.27 -21.58 -12.73
C ALA A 194 -18.57 -22.07 -12.08
N ASP A 195 -18.86 -21.65 -10.85
CA ASP A 195 -20.12 -22.00 -10.16
C ASP A 195 -21.36 -21.47 -10.90
N ALA A 196 -21.26 -20.28 -11.53
CA ALA A 196 -22.33 -19.73 -12.35
C ALA A 196 -22.61 -20.58 -13.60
N LEU A 197 -21.56 -21.12 -14.25
CA LEU A 197 -21.70 -22.02 -15.39
C LEU A 197 -22.37 -23.34 -14.99
N VAL A 198 -21.86 -24.01 -13.96
CA VAL A 198 -22.40 -25.30 -13.47
C VAL A 198 -23.87 -25.17 -13.08
N ARG A 199 -24.26 -24.08 -12.43
CA ARG A 199 -25.64 -23.85 -12.00
C ARG A 199 -26.54 -23.24 -13.08
N SER A 200 -25.99 -22.89 -14.24
CA SER A 200 -26.69 -22.10 -15.27
C SER A 200 -27.35 -20.84 -14.70
N ASP A 201 -26.69 -20.16 -13.75
CA ASP A 201 -27.23 -18.98 -13.06
C ASP A 201 -26.53 -17.70 -13.52
N SER A 202 -27.23 -16.93 -14.37
CA SER A 202 -26.72 -15.67 -14.90
C SER A 202 -26.58 -14.57 -13.85
N THR A 203 -27.30 -14.67 -12.72
CA THR A 203 -27.17 -13.76 -11.58
C THR A 203 -25.83 -13.96 -10.87
N LEU A 204 -25.39 -15.22 -10.70
CA LEU A 204 -24.07 -15.52 -10.14
C LEU A 204 -22.94 -15.00 -11.05
N ALA A 205 -23.08 -15.13 -12.38
CA ALA A 205 -22.13 -14.56 -13.32
C ALA A 205 -22.07 -13.03 -13.24
N TRP A 206 -23.22 -12.37 -13.05
CA TRP A 206 -23.27 -10.92 -12.84
C TRP A 206 -22.61 -10.50 -11.52
N HIS A 207 -22.82 -11.25 -10.44
CA HIS A 207 -22.12 -11.02 -9.17
C HIS A 207 -20.61 -11.16 -9.32
N ALA A 208 -20.13 -12.17 -10.07
CA ALA A 208 -18.71 -12.34 -10.36
C ALA A 208 -18.15 -11.13 -11.14
N LEU A 209 -18.89 -10.58 -12.10
CA LEU A 209 -18.51 -9.36 -12.82
C LEU A 209 -18.44 -8.13 -11.90
N VAL A 210 -19.41 -7.95 -11.00
CA VAL A 210 -19.39 -6.86 -10.00
C VAL A 210 -18.17 -6.99 -9.09
N ARG A 211 -17.89 -8.20 -8.61
CA ARG A 211 -16.70 -8.49 -7.81
C ARG A 211 -15.41 -8.17 -8.58
N ALA A 212 -15.31 -8.61 -9.83
CA ALA A 212 -14.17 -8.34 -10.71
C ALA A 212 -13.97 -6.83 -10.98
N ARG A 213 -15.04 -6.02 -10.99
CA ARG A 213 -14.93 -4.56 -11.13
C ARG A 213 -14.49 -3.88 -9.84
N SER A 214 -14.87 -4.44 -8.69
CA SER A 214 -14.49 -3.93 -7.38
C SER A 214 -13.01 -4.08 -7.04
N THR A 215 -12.23 -4.80 -7.87
CA THR A 215 -10.76 -4.91 -7.74
C THR A 215 -10.00 -3.68 -8.25
N GLN A 216 -10.65 -2.76 -8.98
CA GLN A 216 -9.97 -1.58 -9.54
C GLN A 216 -9.25 -0.71 -8.48
N PRO A 217 -9.86 -0.38 -7.33
CA PRO A 217 -9.17 0.36 -6.28
C PRO A 217 -7.95 -0.39 -5.70
N GLN A 218 -8.01 -1.72 -5.64
CA GLN A 218 -6.91 -2.57 -5.15
C GLN A 218 -5.74 -2.56 -6.15
N LEU A 219 -6.02 -2.62 -7.45
CA LEU A 219 -5.04 -2.43 -8.52
C LEU A 219 -4.37 -1.06 -8.44
N ASP A 220 -5.15 0.01 -8.28
CA ASP A 220 -4.62 1.37 -8.17
C ASP A 220 -3.73 1.53 -6.92
N LEU A 221 -4.12 0.91 -5.81
CA LEU A 221 -3.37 0.89 -4.56
C LEU A 221 -2.08 0.08 -4.69
N LEU A 222 -2.10 -1.08 -5.36
CA LEU A 222 -0.93 -1.88 -5.67
C LEU A 222 0.07 -1.12 -6.56
N ALA A 223 -0.41 -0.46 -7.62
CA ALA A 223 0.44 0.33 -8.49
C ALA A 223 1.11 1.51 -7.73
N ARG A 224 0.38 2.12 -6.78
CA ARG A 224 0.93 3.15 -5.89
C ARG A 224 1.97 2.57 -4.94
N SER A 225 1.69 1.46 -4.26
CA SER A 225 2.60 0.88 -3.27
C SER A 225 3.92 0.41 -3.90
N ILE A 226 3.91 -0.12 -5.14
CA ILE A 226 5.14 -0.46 -5.87
C ILE A 226 5.97 0.78 -6.21
N ARG A 227 5.33 1.87 -6.65
CA ARG A 227 6.04 3.13 -6.92
C ARG A 227 6.68 3.67 -5.65
N ASP A 228 5.91 3.72 -4.57
CA ASP A 228 6.36 4.20 -3.26
C ASP A 228 7.52 3.33 -2.73
N ALA A 229 7.41 2.00 -2.83
CA ALA A 229 8.47 1.07 -2.44
C ALA A 229 9.77 1.26 -3.23
N ARG A 230 9.67 1.53 -4.54
CA ARG A 230 10.85 1.81 -5.39
C ARG A 230 11.51 3.15 -5.06
N GLU A 231 10.72 4.17 -4.76
CA GLU A 231 11.25 5.47 -4.31
C GLU A 231 12.04 5.30 -3.00
N ILE A 232 11.48 4.57 -2.04
CA ILE A 232 12.14 4.24 -0.77
C ILE A 232 13.44 3.46 -1.01
N ALA A 233 13.40 2.43 -1.87
CA ALA A 233 14.56 1.61 -2.17
C ALA A 233 15.68 2.36 -2.93
N ARG A 234 15.36 3.46 -3.64
CA ARG A 234 16.36 4.34 -4.28
C ARG A 234 17.05 5.24 -3.26
N ILE A 235 16.29 5.78 -2.31
CA ILE A 235 16.79 6.72 -1.30
C ILE A 235 17.60 6.00 -0.21
N SER A 236 17.15 4.83 0.25
CA SER A 236 17.80 4.09 1.33
C SER A 236 18.90 3.14 0.81
N PRO A 237 20.19 3.33 1.20
CA PRO A 237 21.29 2.47 0.77
C PRO A 237 21.07 0.99 1.13
N ALA A 238 20.47 0.70 2.29
CA ALA A 238 20.21 -0.65 2.77
C ALA A 238 19.25 -1.44 1.86
N TYR A 239 18.38 -0.75 1.12
CA TYR A 239 17.34 -1.37 0.29
C TYR A 239 17.61 -1.30 -1.22
N ARG A 240 18.72 -0.69 -1.66
CA ARG A 240 19.10 -0.62 -3.08
C ARG A 240 19.21 -2.00 -3.73
N ARG A 241 19.66 -3.01 -2.98
CA ARG A 241 19.73 -4.41 -3.46
C ARG A 241 18.38 -5.01 -3.86
N HIS A 242 17.27 -4.45 -3.38
CA HIS A 242 15.90 -4.92 -3.69
C HIS A 242 15.28 -4.21 -4.90
N LEU A 243 16.00 -3.29 -5.55
CA LEU A 243 15.49 -2.58 -6.73
C LEU A 243 15.22 -3.51 -7.92
N ALA A 244 16.04 -4.55 -8.10
CA ALA A 244 15.83 -5.56 -9.14
C ALA A 244 14.53 -6.34 -8.89
N GLU A 245 14.34 -6.86 -7.68
CA GLU A 245 13.13 -7.60 -7.30
C GLU A 245 11.85 -6.75 -7.38
N LEU A 246 11.90 -5.46 -7.01
CA LEU A 246 10.79 -4.51 -7.21
C LEU A 246 10.58 -4.15 -8.69
N GLY A 247 11.60 -4.35 -9.53
CA GLY A 247 11.54 -4.29 -10.98
C GLY A 247 10.71 -5.44 -11.53
N ASP A 248 11.10 -6.67 -11.19
CA ASP A 248 10.43 -7.90 -11.61
C ASP A 248 8.97 -7.89 -11.15
N LEU A 249 8.72 -7.53 -9.89
CA LEU A 249 7.37 -7.43 -9.33
C LEU A 249 6.49 -6.42 -10.08
N ARG A 250 7.07 -5.30 -10.53
CA ARG A 250 6.35 -4.30 -11.34
C ARG A 250 5.99 -4.87 -12.72
N GLY A 251 6.88 -5.67 -13.32
CA GLY A 251 6.60 -6.40 -14.55
C GLY A 251 5.41 -7.33 -14.36
N SER A 252 5.45 -8.20 -13.36
CA SER A 252 4.35 -9.11 -13.02
C SER A 252 3.02 -8.37 -12.82
N VAL A 253 3.00 -7.24 -12.12
CA VAL A 253 1.77 -6.45 -11.90
C VAL A 253 1.17 -5.88 -13.18
N GLY A 254 1.99 -5.55 -14.19
CA GLY A 254 1.49 -5.15 -15.51
C GLY A 254 0.61 -6.25 -16.12
N TYR A 255 1.08 -7.50 -16.08
CA TYR A 255 0.33 -8.65 -16.57
C TYR A 255 -0.87 -9.00 -15.69
N LEU A 256 -0.80 -8.82 -14.37
CA LEU A 256 -1.95 -9.00 -13.49
C LEU A 256 -3.09 -7.99 -13.79
N ASP A 257 -2.77 -6.74 -14.17
CA ASP A 257 -3.79 -5.78 -14.63
C ASP A 257 -4.49 -6.27 -15.89
N LEU A 258 -3.74 -6.82 -16.85
CA LEU A 258 -4.28 -7.41 -18.07
C LEU A 258 -5.19 -8.60 -17.74
N ALA A 259 -4.73 -9.55 -16.91
CA ALA A 259 -5.50 -10.72 -16.49
C ALA A 259 -6.84 -10.33 -15.82
N ILE A 260 -6.84 -9.28 -14.98
CA ILE A 260 -8.07 -8.79 -14.33
C ILE A 260 -9.01 -8.11 -15.32
N ARG A 261 -8.49 -7.39 -16.32
CA ARG A 261 -9.34 -6.84 -17.39
C ARG A 261 -9.96 -7.96 -18.21
N SER A 262 -9.17 -8.96 -18.59
CA SER A 262 -9.61 -10.16 -19.30
C SER A 262 -10.68 -10.91 -18.50
N SER A 263 -10.54 -11.03 -17.18
CA SER A 263 -11.53 -11.71 -16.33
C SER A 263 -12.87 -10.97 -16.26
N ARG A 264 -12.88 -9.63 -16.31
CA ARG A 264 -14.12 -8.84 -16.41
C ARG A 264 -14.84 -9.07 -17.73
N VAL A 265 -14.10 -9.14 -18.84
CA VAL A 265 -14.67 -9.41 -20.17
C VAL A 265 -15.23 -10.83 -20.20
N PHE A 266 -14.47 -11.80 -19.68
CA PHE A 266 -14.87 -13.19 -19.57
C PHE A 266 -16.15 -13.34 -18.73
N ALA A 267 -16.19 -12.83 -17.50
CA ALA A 267 -17.35 -12.90 -16.62
C ALA A 267 -18.61 -12.28 -17.27
N ARG A 268 -18.47 -11.16 -17.98
CA ARG A 268 -19.57 -10.54 -18.75
C ARG A 268 -20.05 -11.45 -19.88
N ARG A 269 -19.13 -12.11 -20.60
CA ARG A 269 -19.50 -13.02 -21.70
C ARG A 269 -20.17 -14.28 -21.16
N THR A 270 -19.74 -14.80 -20.01
CA THR A 270 -20.37 -15.95 -19.34
C THR A 270 -21.86 -15.73 -19.10
N THR A 271 -22.27 -14.53 -18.64
CA THR A 271 -23.69 -14.19 -18.51
C THR A 271 -24.46 -14.36 -19.82
N SER A 272 -23.87 -13.96 -20.95
CA SER A 272 -24.49 -14.13 -22.27
C SER A 272 -24.61 -15.60 -22.66
N VAL A 273 -23.57 -16.40 -22.42
CA VAL A 273 -23.54 -17.83 -22.75
C VAL A 273 -24.59 -18.61 -21.96
N ILE A 274 -24.73 -18.32 -20.66
CA ILE A 274 -25.76 -18.92 -19.80
C ILE A 274 -27.16 -18.56 -20.31
N ASN A 275 -27.41 -17.29 -20.61
CA ASN A 275 -28.74 -16.83 -21.05
C ASN A 275 -29.19 -17.42 -22.40
N HIS A 276 -28.26 -17.83 -23.27
CA HIS A 276 -28.56 -18.42 -24.57
C HIS A 276 -28.50 -19.96 -24.55
N ALA A 277 -28.23 -20.58 -23.39
CA ALA A 277 -28.05 -22.03 -23.26
C ALA A 277 -27.06 -22.61 -24.31
N SER A 278 -25.96 -21.89 -24.54
CA SER A 278 -25.02 -22.13 -25.65
C SER A 278 -24.00 -23.26 -25.39
N LEU A 279 -24.08 -23.97 -24.28
CA LEU A 279 -23.13 -25.02 -23.91
C LEU A 279 -23.88 -26.32 -23.56
N SER A 280 -23.33 -27.45 -23.98
CA SER A 280 -23.76 -28.78 -23.52
C SER A 280 -23.33 -29.01 -22.06
N ASP A 281 -23.98 -29.95 -21.36
CA ASP A 281 -23.61 -30.31 -19.98
C ASP A 281 -22.14 -30.73 -19.88
N THR A 282 -21.66 -31.53 -20.84
CA THR A 282 -20.25 -31.94 -20.95
C THR A 282 -19.31 -30.74 -21.11
N ALA A 283 -19.69 -29.75 -21.92
CA ALA A 283 -18.89 -28.55 -22.13
C ALA A 283 -18.87 -27.67 -20.87
N VAL A 284 -20.01 -27.55 -20.18
CA VAL A 284 -20.11 -26.84 -18.90
C VAL A 284 -19.15 -27.44 -17.87
N ASP A 285 -19.12 -28.77 -17.73
CA ASP A 285 -18.22 -29.45 -16.80
C ASP A 285 -16.74 -29.18 -17.13
N LYS A 286 -16.34 -29.39 -18.39
CA LYS A 286 -14.95 -29.19 -18.84
C LYS A 286 -14.49 -27.75 -18.73
N VAL A 287 -15.33 -26.78 -19.12
CA VAL A 287 -15.00 -25.35 -19.02
C VAL A 287 -14.91 -24.93 -17.55
N SER A 288 -15.84 -25.38 -16.70
CA SER A 288 -15.83 -25.07 -15.28
C SER A 288 -14.61 -25.66 -14.56
N GLU A 289 -14.18 -26.86 -14.94
CA GLU A 289 -12.94 -27.48 -14.47
C GLU A 289 -11.73 -26.61 -14.82
N VAL A 290 -11.58 -26.22 -16.09
CA VAL A 290 -10.49 -25.34 -16.54
C VAL A 290 -10.44 -24.01 -15.80
N ILE A 291 -11.60 -23.41 -15.52
CA ILE A 291 -11.67 -22.15 -14.76
C ILE A 291 -11.22 -22.39 -13.29
N ASN A 292 -11.61 -23.51 -12.68
CA ASN A 292 -11.21 -23.86 -11.32
C ASN A 292 -9.70 -24.18 -11.24
N ASP A 293 -9.15 -24.93 -12.19
CA ASP A 293 -7.71 -25.21 -12.29
C ASP A 293 -6.92 -23.89 -12.41
N THR A 294 -7.44 -22.94 -13.19
CA THR A 294 -6.85 -21.59 -13.30
C THR A 294 -6.91 -20.85 -11.97
N ALA A 295 -8.02 -20.93 -11.24
CA ALA A 295 -8.16 -20.32 -9.92
C ALA A 295 -7.18 -20.91 -8.90
N ASP A 296 -6.98 -22.24 -8.92
CA ASP A 296 -5.99 -22.93 -8.08
C ASP A 296 -4.57 -22.49 -8.42
N ALA A 297 -4.25 -22.35 -9.71
CA ALA A 297 -2.96 -21.82 -10.17
C ALA A 297 -2.73 -20.37 -9.74
N VAL A 298 -3.77 -19.53 -9.76
CA VAL A 298 -3.74 -18.15 -9.23
C VAL A 298 -3.46 -18.14 -7.72
N ASP A 299 -4.04 -19.06 -6.94
CA ASP A 299 -3.76 -19.17 -5.50
C ASP A 299 -2.31 -19.61 -5.21
N ILE A 300 -1.70 -20.40 -6.10
CA ILE A 300 -0.26 -20.74 -6.04
C ILE A 300 0.59 -19.51 -6.38
N LEU A 301 0.22 -18.78 -7.43
CA LEU A 301 0.89 -17.53 -7.82
C LEU A 301 0.81 -16.47 -6.71
N ALA A 302 -0.32 -16.40 -6.00
CA ALA A 302 -0.52 -15.53 -4.85
C ALA A 302 0.44 -15.83 -3.70
N ARG A 303 0.76 -17.10 -3.46
CA ARG A 303 1.77 -17.51 -2.47
C ARG A 303 3.18 -17.12 -2.93
N ALA A 304 3.49 -17.34 -4.20
CA ALA A 304 4.79 -17.00 -4.77
C ALA A 304 5.09 -15.49 -4.72
N LEU A 305 4.13 -14.66 -5.17
CA LEU A 305 4.31 -13.20 -5.23
C LEU A 305 3.98 -12.50 -3.91
N GLY A 306 3.14 -13.12 -3.06
CA GLY A 306 2.60 -12.56 -1.81
C GLY A 306 3.59 -12.42 -0.66
N GLY A 307 4.81 -12.95 -0.80
CA GLY A 307 5.89 -12.78 0.18
C GLY A 307 5.75 -13.61 1.45
N GLY A 308 6.75 -13.50 2.32
CA GLY A 308 6.84 -14.28 3.57
C GLY A 308 7.60 -15.60 3.43
N GLU A 309 7.88 -16.04 2.21
CA GLU A 309 8.62 -17.25 1.91
C GLU A 309 10.10 -16.99 1.60
N SER A 310 10.93 -18.01 1.82
CA SER A 310 12.32 -17.98 1.37
C SER A 310 12.40 -18.05 -0.16
N GLN A 311 13.49 -17.52 -0.72
CA GLN A 311 13.76 -17.53 -2.17
C GLN A 311 13.51 -18.91 -2.85
N PRO A 312 14.01 -20.05 -2.32
CA PRO A 312 13.79 -21.34 -2.97
C PRO A 312 12.32 -21.80 -2.94
N THR A 313 11.58 -21.49 -1.86
CA THR A 313 10.14 -21.83 -1.79
C THR A 313 9.34 -21.01 -2.79
N ARG A 314 9.66 -19.72 -2.91
CA ARG A 314 9.06 -18.83 -3.92
C ARG A 314 9.25 -19.38 -5.34
N GLU A 315 10.47 -19.78 -5.69
CA GLU A 315 10.79 -20.34 -7.02
C GLU A 315 10.09 -21.68 -7.29
N ARG A 316 9.84 -22.48 -6.24
CA ARG A 316 9.02 -23.70 -6.36
C ARG A 316 7.57 -23.35 -6.66
N HIS A 317 6.97 -22.41 -5.94
CA HIS A 317 5.59 -21.99 -6.21
C HIS A 317 5.43 -21.33 -7.59
N LEU A 318 6.40 -20.51 -8.05
CA LEU A 318 6.37 -19.98 -9.42
C LEU A 318 6.40 -21.10 -10.48
N ARG A 319 7.29 -22.09 -10.31
CA ARG A 319 7.34 -23.25 -11.23
C ARG A 319 6.06 -24.06 -11.20
N GLN A 320 5.48 -24.26 -10.03
CA GLN A 320 4.21 -24.96 -9.89
C GLN A 320 3.09 -24.18 -10.59
N ALA A 321 2.92 -22.89 -10.32
CA ALA A 321 1.90 -22.06 -10.98
C ALA A 321 2.07 -22.07 -12.51
N ARG A 322 3.30 -22.00 -13.03
CA ARG A 322 3.59 -22.14 -14.47
C ARG A 322 3.12 -23.50 -15.01
N SER A 323 3.42 -24.58 -14.31
CA SER A 323 3.04 -25.94 -14.73
C SER A 323 1.53 -26.10 -14.79
N GLU A 324 0.80 -25.62 -13.78
CA GLU A 324 -0.67 -25.69 -13.75
C GLU A 324 -1.30 -24.83 -14.86
N LEU A 325 -0.82 -23.59 -15.04
CA LEU A 325 -1.30 -22.71 -16.11
C LEU A 325 -0.97 -23.25 -17.50
N ALA A 326 0.18 -23.91 -17.67
CA ALA A 326 0.54 -24.57 -18.93
C ALA A 326 -0.37 -25.77 -19.22
N ALA A 327 -0.70 -26.58 -18.22
CA ALA A 327 -1.65 -27.67 -18.34
C ALA A 327 -3.05 -27.16 -18.73
N VAL A 328 -3.49 -26.04 -18.15
CA VAL A 328 -4.70 -25.33 -18.57
C VAL A 328 -4.59 -24.87 -20.03
N GLY A 329 -3.49 -24.19 -20.39
CA GLY A 329 -3.25 -23.67 -21.73
C GLY A 329 -3.35 -24.73 -22.83
N ALA A 330 -2.82 -25.92 -22.57
CA ALA A 330 -2.88 -27.05 -23.50
C ALA A 330 -4.30 -27.58 -23.73
N ARG A 331 -5.23 -27.34 -22.79
CA ARG A 331 -6.64 -27.74 -22.87
C ARG A 331 -7.54 -26.67 -23.51
N LEU A 332 -7.06 -25.44 -23.72
CA LEU A 332 -7.84 -24.30 -24.19
C LEU A 332 -8.10 -24.29 -25.70
N HIS A 333 -8.74 -25.35 -26.18
CA HIS A 333 -9.27 -25.48 -27.54
C HIS A 333 -10.77 -25.78 -27.49
N PRO A 334 -11.61 -25.19 -28.35
CA PRO A 334 -13.05 -25.49 -28.34
C PRO A 334 -13.35 -27.00 -28.46
N ALA A 335 -12.69 -27.68 -29.40
CA ALA A 335 -12.88 -29.12 -29.61
C ALA A 335 -12.48 -29.99 -28.40
N SER A 336 -11.41 -29.66 -27.66
CA SER A 336 -11.04 -30.43 -26.45
C SER A 336 -12.06 -30.25 -25.33
N LEU A 337 -12.68 -29.06 -25.28
CA LEU A 337 -13.70 -28.69 -24.30
C LEU A 337 -15.11 -29.11 -24.70
N ASP A 338 -15.29 -29.86 -25.80
CA ASP A 338 -16.60 -30.25 -26.35
C ASP A 338 -17.52 -29.06 -26.67
N VAL A 339 -16.91 -27.93 -27.05
CA VAL A 339 -17.60 -26.70 -27.44
C VAL A 339 -17.70 -26.67 -28.96
N HIS A 340 -18.94 -26.54 -29.47
CA HIS A 340 -19.24 -26.54 -30.92
C HIS A 340 -20.08 -25.33 -31.37
N ASP A 341 -20.45 -24.44 -30.44
CA ASP A 341 -21.27 -23.25 -30.71
C ASP A 341 -20.43 -21.97 -30.71
N LEU A 342 -20.79 -21.00 -31.56
CA LEU A 342 -20.08 -19.72 -31.73
C LEU A 342 -19.94 -18.94 -30.42
N TYR A 343 -20.95 -19.00 -29.55
CA TYR A 343 -20.91 -18.31 -28.25
C TYR A 343 -19.93 -18.97 -27.29
N GLY A 344 -19.84 -20.30 -27.30
CA GLY A 344 -18.88 -21.07 -26.53
C GLY A 344 -17.45 -20.90 -27.06
N ASP A 345 -17.25 -20.92 -28.38
CA ASP A 345 -15.95 -20.67 -29.01
C ASP A 345 -15.39 -19.32 -28.59
N ALA A 346 -16.23 -18.28 -28.66
CA ALA A 346 -15.85 -16.95 -28.20
C ALA A 346 -15.49 -16.92 -26.70
N LEU A 347 -16.13 -17.74 -25.87
CA LEU A 347 -15.83 -17.84 -24.44
C LEU A 347 -14.43 -18.44 -24.22
N VAL A 348 -14.11 -19.54 -24.91
CA VAL A 348 -12.77 -20.17 -24.87
C VAL A 348 -11.70 -19.20 -25.38
N MET A 349 -11.96 -18.52 -26.49
CA MET A 349 -11.03 -17.55 -27.07
C MET A 349 -10.77 -16.34 -26.16
N LEU A 350 -11.76 -15.88 -25.41
CA LEU A 350 -11.60 -14.79 -24.43
C LEU A 350 -10.84 -15.23 -23.16
N PHE A 351 -10.79 -16.53 -22.87
CA PHE A 351 -10.05 -17.04 -21.72
C PHE A 351 -8.56 -17.22 -22.00
N ARG A 352 -8.18 -17.46 -23.27
CA ARG A 352 -6.77 -17.63 -23.68
C ARG A 352 -5.87 -16.45 -23.28
N PRO A 353 -6.20 -15.17 -23.55
CA PRO A 353 -5.40 -14.04 -23.10
C PRO A 353 -5.22 -13.98 -21.58
N LEU A 354 -6.25 -14.33 -20.81
CA LEU A 354 -6.16 -14.36 -19.35
C LEU A 354 -5.08 -15.35 -18.88
N VAL A 355 -5.02 -16.54 -19.47
CA VAL A 355 -4.01 -17.54 -19.12
C VAL A 355 -2.61 -17.12 -19.56
N VAL A 356 -2.48 -16.48 -20.73
CA VAL A 356 -1.20 -15.90 -21.20
C VAL A 356 -0.73 -14.82 -20.25
N ASP A 357 -1.59 -13.88 -19.87
CA ASP A 357 -1.27 -12.81 -18.92
C ASP A 357 -0.81 -13.39 -17.57
N LEU A 358 -1.46 -14.47 -17.09
CA LEU A 358 -1.03 -15.15 -15.85
C LEU A 358 0.32 -15.87 -16.00
N LEU A 359 0.59 -16.49 -17.16
CA LEU A 359 1.88 -17.11 -17.49
C LEU A 359 3.00 -16.07 -17.54
N GLU A 360 2.77 -14.93 -18.20
CA GLU A 360 3.70 -13.81 -18.23
C GLU A 360 3.93 -13.19 -16.84
N ALA A 361 2.89 -13.13 -16.00
CA ALA A 361 3.01 -12.69 -14.61
C ALA A 361 3.96 -13.55 -13.78
N THR A 362 4.18 -14.82 -14.16
CA THR A 362 5.18 -15.68 -13.54
C THR A 362 6.61 -15.36 -13.95
N GLY A 363 6.82 -14.54 -14.99
CA GLY A 363 8.12 -14.15 -15.53
C GLY A 363 8.52 -14.89 -16.83
N LEU A 364 7.56 -15.50 -17.53
CA LEU A 364 7.79 -16.02 -18.89
C LEU A 364 7.73 -14.88 -19.92
N SER A 365 8.40 -15.07 -21.05
CA SER A 365 8.22 -14.18 -22.21
C SER A 365 6.86 -14.43 -22.88
N HIS A 366 6.39 -13.47 -23.67
CA HIS A 366 5.14 -13.61 -24.41
C HIS A 366 5.15 -14.85 -25.34
N GLU A 367 6.26 -15.07 -26.04
CA GLU A 367 6.42 -16.20 -26.97
C GLU A 367 6.37 -17.54 -26.21
N GLU A 368 7.03 -17.63 -25.06
CA GLU A 368 6.97 -18.82 -24.20
C GLU A 368 5.56 -19.05 -23.67
N ALA A 369 4.88 -18.00 -23.20
CA ALA A 369 3.51 -18.10 -22.67
C ALA A 369 2.51 -18.58 -23.74
N VAL A 370 2.61 -18.04 -24.96
CA VAL A 370 1.77 -18.45 -26.09
C VAL A 370 2.07 -19.88 -26.54
N SER A 371 3.33 -20.34 -26.46
CA SER A 371 3.70 -21.72 -26.84
C SER A 371 3.03 -22.81 -26.00
N TYR A 372 2.53 -22.48 -24.81
CA TYR A 372 1.76 -23.40 -23.97
C TYR A 372 0.29 -23.50 -24.35
N LEU A 373 -0.21 -22.60 -25.19
CA LEU A 373 -1.57 -22.69 -25.70
C LEU A 373 -1.65 -23.72 -26.83
N SER A 374 -2.75 -24.46 -26.89
CA SER A 374 -3.07 -25.26 -28.07
C SER A 374 -3.21 -24.36 -29.30
N GLU A 375 -2.72 -24.81 -30.46
CA GLU A 375 -3.05 -24.19 -31.75
C GLU A 375 -4.56 -24.34 -32.01
N VAL A 376 -5.17 -23.30 -32.57
CA VAL A 376 -6.62 -23.23 -32.87
C VAL A 376 -6.84 -23.34 -34.37
#